data_AF-A0A4Q4U541-F1
#
_entry.id   AF-A0A4Q4U541-F1
#
_cell.length_a   1.000
_cell.length_b   1.000
_cell.length_c   1.000
_cell.angle_alpha   90.00
_cell.angle_beta   90.00
_cell.angle_gamma   90.00
#
_symmetry.space_group_name_H-M   'P 1'
#
loop_
_entity.id
_entity.type
_entity.pdbx_description
1 polymer ?
#
loop_
_entity_poly.entity_id
_entity_poly.type
_entity_poly.pdbx_seq_one_letter_code
_entity_poly.pdbx_strand_id
1 'polypeptide(L)'
;MGLAYDLVDPWGVLGIQDWVSEADQCMLQQLVNQGAAITQAYSILLGGPDAATGSILFGAIDTDKYEGDLMSLDYATTLTSVHANSSSGVDDLAVGLPISAGIFVGRQELVLPAELAFNMWAIVGAEYWSEKDTATVPCSMKDSEGSFTLGLGGSAGPKVVVPMRNLVSTLSGFGDTCAFLVKNQTNPEHYSLGVPLLQSVYAVFDRSNAKFAVATPKLDSTTSNIVPFAGKAAHIPSAVSVPDQPRIVVTQTPTISEMPTATKSFSAAAGFQSSTSEILPPPPSAPTNPTGQSDDPLEAGPTKGTTIGIGVGVGVGGFALGVLAVAFFLLRKRPKEQDLASDKFANTSSPRTSVFQAPVLQAPVLQEYPAEMDAQPGTYELPPEEFPVEAKTLGPLRYPANAGLHATSSRM
;
A
#
# COMPACT_ATOMS: atom_id res chain seq x y z
N MET A 1 0.49 -25.52 4.88
CA MET A 1 1.71 -24.74 4.55
C MET A 1 2.40 -25.42 3.39
N GLY A 2 3.00 -24.66 2.47
CA GLY A 2 3.82 -25.19 1.39
C GLY A 2 5.30 -25.00 1.70
N LEU A 3 6.15 -25.95 1.29
CA LEU A 3 7.60 -25.80 1.32
C LEU A 3 8.06 -25.30 -0.06
N ALA A 4 8.71 -24.14 -0.08
CA ALA A 4 9.31 -23.57 -1.28
C ALA A 4 10.79 -23.98 -1.33
N TYR A 5 11.20 -24.60 -2.43
CA TYR A 5 12.59 -25.02 -2.66
C TYR A 5 13.39 -24.01 -3.48
N ASP A 6 12.69 -23.23 -4.32
CA ASP A 6 13.25 -22.15 -5.12
C ASP A 6 12.49 -20.86 -4.80
N LEU A 7 13.20 -19.87 -4.27
CA LEU A 7 12.65 -18.57 -3.90
C LEU A 7 13.39 -17.47 -4.65
N VAL A 8 12.62 -16.52 -5.21
CA VAL A 8 13.18 -15.29 -5.77
C VAL A 8 13.53 -14.30 -4.65
N ASP A 9 12.72 -14.30 -3.57
CA ASP A 9 12.91 -13.47 -2.39
C ASP A 9 13.40 -14.30 -1.20
N PRO A 10 14.32 -13.81 -0.36
CA PRO A 10 14.93 -14.60 0.72
C PRO A 10 14.02 -14.81 1.96
N TRP A 11 12.70 -14.70 1.81
CA TRP A 11 11.75 -14.82 2.91
C TRP A 11 10.52 -15.68 2.55
N GLY A 12 9.97 -16.35 3.57
CA GLY A 12 8.66 -16.99 3.48
C GLY A 12 7.52 -15.99 3.54
N VAL A 13 6.35 -16.38 3.04
CA VAL A 13 5.14 -15.55 3.06
C VAL A 13 4.03 -16.23 3.85
N LEU A 14 3.49 -15.51 4.83
CA LEU A 14 2.29 -15.92 5.55
C LEU A 14 1.05 -15.33 4.85
N GLY A 15 0.40 -16.13 4.00
CA GLY A 15 -0.86 -15.75 3.38
C GLY A 15 -2.01 -15.75 4.39
N ILE A 16 -2.50 -14.57 4.75
CA ILE A 16 -3.64 -14.40 5.67
C ILE A 16 -4.98 -14.32 4.90
N GLN A 17 -4.93 -13.92 3.63
CA GLN A 17 -6.10 -13.87 2.75
C GLN A 17 -6.31 -15.19 1.99
N ASP A 18 -7.58 -15.59 1.86
CA ASP A 18 -7.97 -16.82 1.18
C ASP A 18 -7.91 -16.67 -0.33
N TRP A 19 -7.02 -17.44 -0.96
CA TRP A 19 -6.97 -17.65 -2.41
C TRP A 19 -7.48 -19.04 -2.82
N VAL A 20 -7.82 -19.87 -1.84
CA VAL A 20 -8.21 -21.27 -2.03
C VAL A 20 -9.70 -21.41 -1.80
N SER A 21 -10.38 -22.19 -2.65
CA SER A 21 -11.82 -22.47 -2.56
C SER A 21 -12.21 -23.31 -1.33
N GLU A 22 -11.24 -23.82 -0.58
CA GLU A 22 -11.45 -24.68 0.59
C GLU A 22 -11.20 -23.89 1.88
N ALA A 23 -12.28 -23.37 2.46
CA ALA A 23 -12.25 -22.56 3.69
C ALA A 23 -11.56 -23.26 4.87
N ASP A 24 -11.58 -24.61 4.91
CA ASP A 24 -10.96 -25.38 5.98
C ASP A 24 -9.42 -25.37 5.93
N GLN A 25 -8.81 -24.94 4.82
CA GLN A 25 -7.36 -24.91 4.67
C GLN A 25 -6.74 -23.55 4.99
N CYS A 26 -7.54 -22.51 5.27
CA CYS A 26 -6.98 -21.21 5.55
C CYS A 26 -6.52 -21.02 6.98
N MET A 27 -5.45 -20.24 7.16
CA MET A 27 -4.83 -20.02 8.47
C MET A 27 -5.82 -19.41 9.48
N LEU A 28 -6.61 -18.42 9.07
CA LEU A 28 -7.59 -17.79 9.96
C LEU A 28 -8.64 -18.79 10.45
N GLN A 29 -9.14 -19.68 9.58
CA GLN A 29 -10.07 -20.73 9.98
C GLN A 29 -9.40 -21.74 10.91
N GLN A 30 -8.13 -22.07 10.70
CA GLN A 30 -7.39 -22.95 11.60
C GLN A 30 -7.18 -22.35 12.99
N LEU A 31 -6.89 -21.05 13.08
CA LEU A 31 -6.84 -20.33 14.37
C LEU A 31 -8.19 -20.40 15.10
N VAL A 32 -9.30 -20.30 14.37
CA VAL A 32 -10.65 -20.45 14.95
C VAL A 32 -10.95 -21.89 15.38
N ASN A 33 -10.59 -22.87 14.56
CA ASN A 33 -10.83 -24.29 14.85
C ASN A 33 -10.06 -24.78 16.07
N GLN A 34 -8.84 -24.26 16.27
CA GLN A 34 -7.98 -24.59 17.40
C GLN A 34 -8.27 -23.73 18.65
N GLY A 35 -9.22 -22.80 18.57
CA GLY A 35 -9.60 -21.93 19.69
C GLY A 35 -8.61 -20.79 19.98
N ALA A 36 -7.61 -20.58 19.12
CA ALA A 36 -6.64 -19.48 19.23
C ALA A 36 -7.21 -18.11 18.81
N ALA A 37 -8.27 -18.11 17.99
CA ALA A 37 -9.03 -16.91 17.64
C ALA A 37 -10.54 -17.19 17.73
N ILE A 38 -11.35 -16.17 18.05
CA ILE A 38 -12.80 -16.34 18.20
C ILE A 38 -13.52 -16.35 16.84
N THR A 39 -13.02 -15.59 15.88
CA THR A 39 -13.62 -15.43 14.55
C THR A 39 -12.52 -15.22 13.51
N GLN A 40 -12.85 -15.39 12.23
CA GLN A 40 -11.92 -15.10 11.12
C GLN A 40 -11.81 -13.58 10.93
N ALA A 41 -11.17 -12.91 11.87
CA ALA A 41 -10.89 -11.49 11.78
C ALA A 41 -9.51 -11.22 12.32
N TYR A 42 -8.91 -10.11 11.90
CA TYR A 42 -7.68 -9.64 12.49
C TYR A 42 -7.61 -8.12 12.41
N SER A 43 -6.96 -7.51 13.40
CA SER A 43 -6.61 -6.10 13.38
C SER A 43 -5.11 -5.92 13.19
N ILE A 44 -4.72 -4.84 12.53
CA ILE A 44 -3.32 -4.47 12.32
C ILE A 44 -3.08 -3.01 12.66
N LEU A 45 -1.91 -2.78 13.22
CA LEU A 45 -1.25 -1.48 13.31
C LEU A 45 0.15 -1.69 12.73
N LEU A 46 0.37 -1.26 11.49
CA LEU A 46 1.68 -1.45 10.85
C LEU A 46 2.76 -0.55 11.47
N GLY A 47 2.36 0.56 12.09
CA GLY A 47 3.26 1.64 12.46
C GLY A 47 3.53 2.59 11.29
N GLY A 48 4.28 3.66 11.56
CA GLY A 48 4.79 4.53 10.51
C GLY A 48 5.93 3.86 9.70
N PRO A 49 6.41 4.51 8.63
CA PRO A 49 7.43 3.96 7.72
C PRO A 49 8.78 3.72 8.40
N ASP A 50 9.03 4.41 9.52
CA ASP A 50 10.25 4.26 10.33
C ASP A 50 10.04 3.39 11.58
N ALA A 51 8.84 2.78 11.75
CA ALA A 51 8.56 1.93 12.89
C ALA A 51 9.30 0.59 12.76
N ALA A 52 10.04 0.20 13.80
CA ALA A 52 10.76 -1.07 13.82
C ALA A 52 9.81 -2.29 13.91
N THR A 53 8.62 -2.09 14.46
CA THR A 53 7.62 -3.14 14.70
C THR A 53 6.21 -2.60 14.52
N GLY A 54 5.32 -3.45 14.01
CA GLY A 54 3.87 -3.27 14.11
C GLY A 54 3.24 -4.34 15.00
N SER A 55 1.91 -4.39 15.02
CA SER A 55 1.15 -5.42 15.74
C SER A 55 0.02 -5.98 14.88
N ILE A 56 -0.27 -7.27 15.09
CA ILE A 56 -1.44 -7.96 14.55
C ILE A 56 -2.15 -8.69 15.69
N LEU A 57 -3.48 -8.61 15.75
CA LEU A 57 -4.31 -9.36 16.69
C LEU A 57 -5.34 -10.19 15.92
N PHE A 58 -5.41 -11.48 16.20
CA PHE A 58 -6.40 -12.37 15.59
C PHE A 58 -7.67 -12.44 16.47
N GLY A 59 -8.83 -12.16 15.88
CA GLY A 59 -10.13 -12.22 16.56
C GLY A 59 -10.36 -11.14 17.62
N ALA A 60 -9.58 -10.05 17.61
CA ALA A 60 -9.66 -8.96 18.58
C ALA A 60 -9.24 -7.61 17.99
N ILE A 61 -9.57 -6.53 18.70
CA ILE A 61 -9.06 -5.17 18.47
C ILE A 61 -8.33 -4.66 19.71
N ASP A 62 -7.44 -3.69 19.57
CA ASP A 62 -6.86 -2.93 20.68
C ASP A 62 -7.38 -1.49 20.67
N THR A 63 -8.23 -1.18 21.63
CA THR A 63 -8.91 0.13 21.72
C THR A 63 -7.99 1.26 22.18
N ASP A 64 -6.82 0.95 22.72
CA ASP A 64 -5.82 1.95 23.09
C ASP A 64 -4.92 2.34 21.91
N LYS A 65 -5.03 1.66 20.76
CA LYS A 65 -4.19 1.87 19.56
C LYS A 65 -4.81 2.76 18.50
N TYR A 66 -6.01 3.29 18.74
CA TYR A 66 -6.65 4.23 17.83
C TYR A 66 -7.46 5.29 18.57
N GLU A 67 -7.77 6.38 17.86
CA GLU A 67 -8.69 7.44 18.29
C GLU A 67 -9.83 7.63 17.30
N GLY A 68 -10.88 8.28 17.79
CA GLY A 68 -12.11 8.50 17.03
C GLY A 68 -12.91 7.21 16.85
N ASP A 69 -13.86 7.27 15.93
CA ASP A 69 -14.73 6.15 15.61
C ASP A 69 -14.02 5.15 14.69
N LEU A 70 -14.14 3.86 15.03
CA LEU A 70 -13.72 2.77 14.15
C LEU A 70 -14.77 2.59 13.05
N MET A 71 -14.56 3.20 11.89
CA MET A 71 -15.55 3.25 10.81
C MET A 71 -15.51 1.98 9.97
N SER A 72 -16.61 1.24 9.94
CA SER A 72 -16.76 -0.04 9.23
C SER A 72 -17.37 0.14 7.83
N LEU A 73 -16.64 -0.39 6.85
CA LEU A 73 -16.88 -0.35 5.41
C LEU A 73 -17.12 -1.77 4.87
N ASP A 74 -17.71 -1.86 3.68
CA ASP A 74 -17.73 -3.12 2.93
C ASP A 74 -16.30 -3.49 2.48
N TYR A 75 -15.97 -4.78 2.42
CA TYR A 75 -14.64 -5.26 2.06
C TYR A 75 -14.18 -4.80 0.66
N ALA A 76 -15.12 -4.74 -0.29
CA ALA A 76 -14.93 -4.09 -1.58
C ALA A 76 -15.13 -2.57 -1.42
N THR A 77 -14.26 -1.93 -0.64
CA THR A 77 -14.41 -0.52 -0.31
C THR A 77 -14.25 0.34 -1.57
N THR A 78 -14.93 1.48 -1.57
CA THR A 78 -14.86 2.42 -2.67
C THR A 78 -14.01 3.62 -2.31
N LEU A 79 -13.05 3.94 -3.17
CA LEU A 79 -12.37 5.23 -3.12
C LEU A 79 -13.28 6.25 -3.82
N THR A 80 -13.72 7.26 -3.07
CA THR A 80 -14.74 8.21 -3.52
C THR A 80 -14.21 9.62 -3.72
N SER A 81 -13.09 9.96 -3.07
CA SER A 81 -12.39 11.22 -3.29
C SER A 81 -10.90 11.07 -3.03
N VAL A 82 -10.10 11.88 -3.71
CA VAL A 82 -8.67 12.03 -3.44
C VAL A 82 -8.34 13.51 -3.52
N HIS A 83 -7.77 14.06 -2.46
CA HIS A 83 -7.33 15.46 -2.41
C HIS A 83 -5.83 15.52 -2.14
N ALA A 84 -5.11 16.33 -2.89
CA ALA A 84 -3.75 16.72 -2.52
C ALA A 84 -3.82 17.95 -1.61
N ASN A 85 -3.14 17.90 -0.47
CA ASN A 85 -3.13 18.96 0.53
C ASN A 85 -1.69 19.38 0.81
N SER A 86 -1.43 20.68 0.80
CA SER A 86 -0.15 21.25 1.21
C SER A 86 -0.35 22.67 1.75
N SER A 87 0.74 23.30 2.20
CA SER A 87 0.74 24.71 2.62
C SER A 87 0.36 25.70 1.50
N SER A 88 0.47 25.31 0.23
CA SER A 88 0.14 26.18 -0.90
C SER A 88 -1.30 26.06 -1.39
N GLY A 89 -2.05 25.04 -0.94
CA GLY A 89 -3.44 24.85 -1.32
C GLY A 89 -3.94 23.41 -1.22
N VAL A 90 -5.15 23.21 -1.76
CA VAL A 90 -5.80 21.91 -1.85
C VAL A 90 -6.29 21.71 -3.29
N ASP A 91 -5.93 20.58 -3.90
CA ASP A 91 -6.44 20.19 -5.21
C ASP A 91 -7.31 18.94 -5.11
N ASP A 92 -8.48 18.97 -5.73
CA ASP A 92 -9.35 17.80 -5.90
C ASP A 92 -8.89 17.00 -7.13
N LEU A 93 -8.56 15.73 -6.90
CA LEU A 93 -8.07 14.78 -7.90
C LEU A 93 -9.12 13.74 -8.30
N ALA A 94 -10.40 13.95 -7.95
CA ALA A 94 -11.50 13.02 -8.19
C ALA A 94 -11.85 12.80 -9.68
N VAL A 95 -10.92 12.20 -10.42
CA VAL A 95 -11.10 11.81 -11.82
C VAL A 95 -11.40 10.32 -11.87
N GLY A 96 -12.53 9.95 -12.49
CA GLY A 96 -12.95 8.56 -12.63
C GLY A 96 -13.39 7.89 -11.33
N LEU A 97 -13.69 8.67 -10.27
CA LEU A 97 -14.22 8.18 -8.99
C LEU A 97 -15.77 8.23 -8.98
N PRO A 98 -16.45 7.41 -8.16
CA PRO A 98 -15.89 6.41 -7.25
C PRO A 98 -15.36 5.16 -7.98
N ILE A 99 -14.35 4.50 -7.40
CA ILE A 99 -13.80 3.21 -7.87
C ILE A 99 -13.80 2.18 -6.75
N SER A 100 -13.90 0.90 -7.11
CA SER A 100 -13.60 -0.19 -6.18
C SER A 100 -12.08 -0.40 -6.14
N ALA A 101 -11.51 -0.50 -4.94
CA ALA A 101 -10.09 -0.79 -4.76
C ALA A 101 -9.93 -1.80 -3.62
N GLY A 102 -9.20 -2.90 -3.87
CA GLY A 102 -8.95 -3.89 -2.83
C GLY A 102 -7.92 -3.40 -1.81
N ILE A 103 -8.05 -3.82 -0.55
CA ILE A 103 -7.07 -3.52 0.49
C ILE A 103 -6.09 -4.71 0.62
N PHE A 104 -4.80 -4.46 0.42
CA PHE A 104 -3.79 -5.52 0.38
C PHE A 104 -2.61 -5.21 1.30
N VAL A 105 -2.49 -5.96 2.39
CA VAL A 105 -1.35 -5.84 3.33
C VAL A 105 -0.01 -6.17 2.65
N GLY A 106 -0.01 -7.09 1.69
CA GLY A 106 1.19 -7.51 0.96
C GLY A 106 1.56 -6.64 -0.25
N ARG A 107 0.87 -5.52 -0.48
CA ARG A 107 1.15 -4.63 -1.63
C ARG A 107 1.82 -3.35 -1.15
N GLN A 108 3.01 -3.06 -1.64
CA GLN A 108 3.82 -1.95 -1.15
C GLN A 108 3.34 -0.59 -1.65
N GLU A 109 2.51 -0.55 -2.68
CA GLU A 109 2.07 0.67 -3.35
C GLU A 109 0.56 0.90 -3.26
N LEU A 110 0.16 2.14 -3.52
CA LEU A 110 -1.18 2.43 -4.02
C LEU A 110 -1.20 2.15 -5.53
N VAL A 111 -2.06 1.26 -5.99
CA VAL A 111 -2.26 0.98 -7.42
C VAL A 111 -3.59 1.56 -7.83
N LEU A 112 -3.55 2.63 -8.62
CA LEU A 112 -4.69 3.51 -8.89
C LEU A 112 -4.97 3.63 -10.39
N PRO A 113 -6.18 4.06 -10.80
CA PRO A 113 -6.46 4.41 -12.18
C PRO A 113 -5.40 5.33 -12.76
N ALA A 114 -5.04 5.09 -14.01
CA ALA A 114 -3.89 5.75 -14.62
C ALA A 114 -3.93 7.29 -14.51
N GLU A 115 -5.06 7.92 -14.82
CA GLU A 115 -5.20 9.39 -14.72
C GLU A 115 -5.04 9.91 -13.28
N LEU A 116 -5.56 9.18 -12.29
CA LEU A 116 -5.42 9.56 -10.88
C LEU A 116 -3.95 9.46 -10.45
N ALA A 117 -3.29 8.35 -10.77
CA ALA A 117 -1.87 8.16 -10.48
C ALA A 117 -1.01 9.25 -11.16
N PHE A 118 -1.27 9.57 -12.43
CA PHE A 118 -0.55 10.62 -13.15
C PHE A 118 -0.77 12.02 -12.54
N ASN A 119 -1.98 12.34 -12.09
CA ASN A 119 -2.22 13.61 -11.38
C ASN A 119 -1.43 13.66 -10.08
N MET A 120 -1.37 12.57 -9.32
CA MET A 120 -0.56 12.49 -8.10
C MET A 120 0.94 12.64 -8.41
N TRP A 121 1.43 12.02 -9.48
CA TRP A 121 2.83 12.15 -9.92
C TRP A 121 3.16 13.59 -10.31
N ALA A 122 2.28 14.24 -11.08
CA ALA A 122 2.47 15.63 -11.51
C ALA A 122 2.54 16.60 -10.32
N ILE A 123 1.72 16.40 -9.28
CA ILE A 123 1.70 17.25 -8.08
C ILE A 123 3.00 17.17 -7.29
N VAL A 124 3.54 15.96 -7.13
CA VAL A 124 4.77 15.76 -6.34
C VAL A 124 6.03 15.93 -7.18
N GLY A 125 5.91 16.18 -8.49
CA GLY A 125 7.03 16.26 -9.41
C GLY A 125 7.73 14.91 -9.63
N ALA A 126 6.99 13.81 -9.56
CA ALA A 126 7.56 12.48 -9.77
C ALA A 126 7.85 12.22 -11.25
N GLU A 127 9.00 11.59 -11.51
CA GLU A 127 9.42 11.16 -12.84
C GLU A 127 9.37 9.63 -12.95
N TYR A 128 8.80 9.12 -14.03
CA TYR A 128 8.73 7.68 -14.26
C TYR A 128 10.08 7.14 -14.75
N TRP A 129 10.65 6.18 -14.02
CA TRP A 129 11.87 5.49 -14.38
C TRP A 129 11.54 4.12 -14.97
N SER A 130 11.52 4.03 -16.30
CA SER A 130 11.10 2.84 -17.04
C SER A 130 11.93 1.57 -16.73
N GLU A 131 13.23 1.71 -16.49
CA GLU A 131 14.10 0.57 -16.15
C GLU A 131 13.80 -0.04 -14.78
N LYS A 132 13.19 0.75 -13.88
CA LYS A 132 12.81 0.33 -12.52
C LYS A 132 11.30 0.11 -12.37
N ASP A 133 10.54 0.35 -13.44
CA ASP A 133 9.07 0.29 -13.48
C ASP A 133 8.39 1.01 -12.30
N THR A 134 8.88 2.21 -11.97
CA THR A 134 8.37 2.98 -10.84
C THR A 134 8.51 4.48 -11.06
N ALA A 135 7.60 5.25 -10.45
CA ALA A 135 7.75 6.70 -10.35
C ALA A 135 8.75 7.03 -9.24
N THR A 136 9.52 8.09 -9.44
CA THR A 136 10.60 8.46 -8.53
C THR A 136 10.59 9.93 -8.17
N VAL A 137 11.05 10.22 -6.97
CA VAL A 137 11.15 11.57 -6.39
C VAL A 137 12.47 11.70 -5.64
N PRO A 138 12.96 12.92 -5.36
CA PRO A 138 14.08 13.09 -4.42
C PRO A 138 13.74 12.48 -3.06
N CYS A 139 14.70 11.82 -2.41
CA CYS A 139 14.46 11.18 -1.12
C CYS A 139 14.04 12.16 -0.01
N SER A 140 14.44 13.43 -0.11
CA SER A 140 13.98 14.51 0.79
C SER A 140 12.47 14.75 0.76
N MET A 141 11.76 14.27 -0.27
CA MET A 141 10.30 14.35 -0.32
C MET A 141 9.63 13.53 0.77
N LYS A 142 10.34 12.59 1.43
CA LYS A 142 9.88 11.94 2.66
C LYS A 142 9.47 12.96 3.72
N ASP A 143 10.19 14.07 3.82
CA ASP A 143 10.02 15.09 4.85
C ASP A 143 9.09 16.24 4.40
N SER A 144 8.41 16.07 3.26
CA SER A 144 7.39 17.02 2.80
C SER A 144 6.17 16.99 3.71
N GLU A 145 5.68 18.18 4.07
CA GLU A 145 4.41 18.36 4.79
C GLU A 145 3.17 18.10 3.90
N GLY A 146 3.39 17.87 2.60
CA GLY A 146 2.32 17.49 1.68
C GLY A 146 1.69 16.14 2.04
N SER A 147 0.40 15.99 1.75
CA SER A 147 -0.33 14.74 1.98
C SER A 147 -1.45 14.52 0.97
N PHE A 148 -1.85 13.26 0.81
CA PHE A 148 -3.05 12.90 0.06
C PHE A 148 -4.15 12.45 1.01
N THR A 149 -5.33 13.05 0.93
CA THR A 149 -6.51 12.62 1.68
C THR A 149 -7.39 11.75 0.82
N LEU A 150 -7.55 10.48 1.20
CA LEU A 150 -8.34 9.47 0.51
C LEU A 150 -9.68 9.31 1.23
N GLY A 151 -10.79 9.63 0.56
CA GLY A 151 -12.13 9.37 1.07
C GLY A 151 -12.60 7.96 0.71
N LEU A 152 -12.99 7.17 1.70
CA LEU A 152 -13.47 5.80 1.52
C LEU A 152 -14.96 5.71 1.82
N GLY A 153 -15.72 4.93 1.04
CA GLY A 153 -17.10 4.57 1.38
C GLY A 153 -18.14 5.69 1.28
N GLY A 154 -17.85 6.77 0.54
CA GLY A 154 -18.78 7.89 0.34
C GLY A 154 -18.50 9.08 1.24
N SER A 155 -19.45 10.03 1.31
CA SER A 155 -19.28 11.29 2.04
C SER A 155 -19.31 11.12 3.56
N ALA A 156 -19.97 10.08 4.06
CA ALA A 156 -20.06 9.73 5.48
C ALA A 156 -18.94 8.78 5.94
N GLY A 157 -18.09 8.30 5.02
CA GLY A 157 -17.01 7.40 5.36
C GLY A 157 -15.71 8.11 5.75
N PRO A 158 -14.68 7.34 6.12
CA PRO A 158 -13.45 7.90 6.67
C PRO A 158 -12.65 8.64 5.60
N LYS A 159 -12.00 9.71 6.04
CA LYS A 159 -11.00 10.46 5.28
C LYS A 159 -9.62 10.11 5.82
N VAL A 160 -8.88 9.29 5.08
CA VAL A 160 -7.55 8.83 5.48
C VAL A 160 -6.49 9.77 4.91
N VAL A 161 -5.73 10.42 5.80
CA VAL A 161 -4.60 11.26 5.41
C VAL A 161 -3.36 10.39 5.26
N VAL A 162 -2.83 10.32 4.05
CA VAL A 162 -1.59 9.60 3.71
C VAL A 162 -0.48 10.63 3.51
N PRO A 163 0.44 10.79 4.48
CA PRO A 163 1.53 11.75 4.38
C PRO A 163 2.61 11.28 3.38
N MET A 164 3.40 12.22 2.85
CA MET A 164 4.47 11.90 1.90
C MET A 164 5.48 10.88 2.45
N ARG A 165 5.79 10.90 3.75
CA ARG A 165 6.66 9.89 4.38
C ARG A 165 6.17 8.44 4.18
N ASN A 166 4.86 8.22 4.02
CA ASN A 166 4.29 6.89 3.76
C ASN A 166 4.29 6.52 2.26
N LEU A 167 4.60 7.48 1.39
CA LEU A 167 4.59 7.35 -0.07
C LEU A 167 5.99 7.40 -0.70
N VAL A 168 7.03 7.67 0.09
CA VAL A 168 8.42 7.76 -0.37
C VAL A 168 9.22 6.63 0.26
N SER A 169 9.66 5.66 -0.56
CA SER A 169 10.49 4.56 -0.10
C SER A 169 11.98 4.85 -0.30
N THR A 170 12.70 4.94 0.82
CA THR A 170 14.17 5.09 0.88
C THR A 170 14.93 3.79 0.70
N LEU A 171 14.22 2.65 0.74
CA LEU A 171 14.78 1.32 0.56
C LEU A 171 14.89 0.90 -0.91
N SER A 172 14.59 1.82 -1.83
CA SER A 172 14.64 1.56 -3.28
C SER A 172 16.06 1.29 -3.80
N GLY A 173 17.08 1.80 -3.11
CA GLY A 173 18.48 1.65 -3.51
C GLY A 173 18.85 2.47 -4.75
N PHE A 174 18.16 3.59 -5.02
CA PHE A 174 18.43 4.47 -6.18
C PHE A 174 19.29 5.70 -5.85
N GLY A 175 20.10 5.65 -4.78
CA GLY A 175 20.90 6.78 -4.32
C GLY A 175 20.02 7.85 -3.65
N ASP A 176 20.19 9.12 -4.04
CA ASP A 176 19.38 10.25 -3.53
C ASP A 176 17.96 10.31 -4.14
N THR A 177 17.64 9.35 -5.01
CA THR A 177 16.32 9.17 -5.62
C THR A 177 15.59 8.04 -4.91
N CYS A 178 14.31 8.25 -4.62
CA CYS A 178 13.44 7.33 -3.91
C CYS A 178 12.25 6.92 -4.78
N ALA A 179 11.71 5.73 -4.54
CA ALA A 179 10.48 5.31 -5.21
C ALA A 179 9.27 6.06 -4.62
N PHE A 180 8.41 6.59 -5.49
CA PHE A 180 7.10 7.11 -5.12
C PHE A 180 6.07 6.00 -5.23
N LEU A 181 5.47 5.61 -4.10
CA LEU A 181 4.65 4.40 -3.93
C LEU A 181 3.22 4.55 -4.47
N VAL A 182 3.09 5.17 -5.63
CA VAL A 182 1.85 5.28 -6.40
C VAL A 182 2.11 4.74 -7.79
N LYS A 183 1.40 3.67 -8.17
CA LYS A 183 1.51 3.01 -9.47
C LYS A 183 0.24 3.20 -10.27
N ASN A 184 0.39 3.48 -11.56
CA ASN A 184 -0.71 3.60 -12.49
C ASN A 184 -1.17 2.20 -12.97
N GLN A 185 -2.48 2.06 -13.21
CA GLN A 185 -3.08 0.83 -13.74
C GLN A 185 -4.30 1.17 -14.61
N THR A 186 -4.56 0.35 -15.62
CA THR A 186 -5.72 0.48 -16.53
C THR A 186 -6.78 -0.59 -16.26
N ASN A 187 -6.40 -1.78 -15.80
CA ASN A 187 -7.34 -2.82 -15.42
C ASN A 187 -7.92 -2.55 -14.02
N PRO A 188 -9.23 -2.26 -13.89
CA PRO A 188 -9.86 -1.97 -12.60
C PRO A 188 -9.83 -3.14 -11.61
N GLU A 189 -9.65 -4.38 -12.07
CA GLU A 189 -9.50 -5.55 -11.19
C GLU A 189 -8.20 -5.52 -10.38
N HIS A 190 -7.23 -4.71 -10.80
CA HIS A 190 -5.91 -4.62 -10.17
C HIS A 190 -5.76 -3.38 -9.28
N TYR A 191 -6.79 -2.54 -9.15
CA TYR A 191 -6.74 -1.39 -8.25
C TYR A 191 -6.69 -1.82 -6.79
N SER A 192 -5.85 -1.14 -6.03
CA SER A 192 -5.62 -1.49 -4.63
C SER A 192 -5.04 -0.36 -3.81
N LEU A 193 -5.34 -0.40 -2.52
CA LEU A 193 -4.72 0.44 -1.52
C LEU A 193 -3.84 -0.44 -0.62
N GLY A 194 -2.53 -0.28 -0.75
CA GLY A 194 -1.53 -1.07 -0.07
C GLY A 194 -1.01 -0.46 1.23
N VAL A 195 0.25 -0.78 1.54
CA VAL A 195 0.99 -0.37 2.74
C VAL A 195 0.89 1.14 3.05
N PRO A 196 0.98 2.09 2.08
CA PRO A 196 0.87 3.52 2.40
C PRO A 196 -0.45 3.89 3.07
N LEU A 197 -1.57 3.29 2.64
CA LEU A 197 -2.86 3.47 3.32
C LEU A 197 -2.82 2.83 4.71
N LEU A 198 -2.34 1.58 4.80
CA LEU A 198 -2.36 0.79 6.03
C LEU A 198 -1.42 1.30 7.13
N GLN A 199 -0.34 1.99 6.77
CA GLN A 199 0.51 2.71 7.72
C GLN A 199 -0.15 4.00 8.23
N SER A 200 -1.22 4.46 7.58
CA SER A 200 -1.95 5.68 7.92
C SER A 200 -3.21 5.41 8.77
N VAL A 201 -3.51 4.14 9.07
CA VAL A 201 -4.72 3.73 9.82
C VAL A 201 -4.42 2.62 10.83
N TYR A 202 -5.25 2.55 11.87
CA TYR A 202 -5.51 1.29 12.54
C TYR A 202 -6.59 0.56 11.74
N ALA A 203 -6.34 -0.68 11.32
CA ALA A 203 -7.22 -1.42 10.40
C ALA A 203 -7.74 -2.73 11.00
N VAL A 204 -8.98 -3.07 10.72
CA VAL A 204 -9.61 -4.34 11.09
C VAL A 204 -10.20 -5.00 9.85
N PHE A 205 -9.81 -6.25 9.61
CA PHE A 205 -10.30 -7.10 8.54
C PHE A 205 -11.21 -8.16 9.16
N ASP A 206 -12.51 -8.04 8.93
CA ASP A 206 -13.52 -9.00 9.40
C ASP A 206 -14.01 -9.82 8.22
N ARG A 207 -13.40 -10.99 8.04
CA ARG A 207 -13.72 -11.90 6.93
C ARG A 207 -15.10 -12.52 7.12
N SER A 208 -15.47 -12.85 8.35
CA SER A 208 -16.76 -13.48 8.66
C SER A 208 -17.95 -12.62 8.27
N ASN A 209 -17.81 -11.29 8.34
CA ASN A 209 -18.86 -10.34 7.94
C ASN A 209 -18.59 -9.60 6.62
N ALA A 210 -17.48 -9.91 5.93
CA ALA A 210 -17.00 -9.17 4.76
C ALA A 210 -16.93 -7.65 5.00
N LYS A 211 -16.32 -7.26 6.14
CA LYS A 211 -16.15 -5.86 6.55
C LYS A 211 -14.68 -5.49 6.70
N PHE A 212 -14.40 -4.23 6.45
CA PHE A 212 -13.12 -3.59 6.68
C PHE A 212 -13.36 -2.33 7.51
N ALA A 213 -12.71 -2.19 8.66
CA ALA A 213 -12.87 -0.99 9.48
C ALA A 213 -11.54 -0.25 9.68
N VAL A 214 -11.60 1.08 9.73
CA VAL A 214 -10.42 1.92 9.95
C VAL A 214 -10.69 3.03 10.95
N ALA A 215 -9.64 3.40 11.67
CA ALA A 215 -9.59 4.55 12.56
C ALA A 215 -8.21 5.22 12.47
N THR A 216 -8.10 6.44 12.99
CA THR A 216 -6.81 7.12 13.12
C THR A 216 -5.93 6.38 14.14
N PRO A 217 -4.69 6.01 13.79
CA PRO A 217 -3.83 5.23 14.67
C PRO A 217 -3.21 6.11 15.77
N LYS A 218 -3.13 5.59 17.00
CA LYS A 218 -2.33 6.17 18.09
C LYS A 218 -0.95 5.52 18.13
N LEU A 219 -0.01 6.06 17.37
CA LEU A 219 1.33 5.47 17.19
C LEU A 219 2.23 5.58 18.43
N ASP A 220 1.96 6.53 19.31
CA ASP A 220 2.68 6.79 20.57
C ASP A 220 2.07 6.08 21.78
N SER A 221 0.98 5.33 21.58
CA SER A 221 0.30 4.61 22.64
C SER A 221 1.18 3.50 23.24
N THR A 222 1.47 3.62 24.52
CA THR A 222 2.21 2.63 25.32
C THR A 222 1.31 1.66 26.07
N THR A 223 0.00 1.93 26.12
CA THR A 223 -1.00 1.06 26.78
C THR A 223 -1.66 0.14 25.76
N SER A 224 -2.40 -0.85 26.26
CA SER A 224 -3.13 -1.82 25.45
C SER A 224 -4.42 -2.19 26.15
N ASN A 225 -5.52 -2.18 25.41
CA ASN A 225 -6.83 -2.63 25.87
C ASN A 225 -7.46 -3.50 24.78
N ILE A 226 -7.13 -4.80 24.83
CA ILE A 226 -7.55 -5.81 23.87
C ILE A 226 -9.00 -6.21 24.13
N VAL A 227 -9.86 -5.96 23.14
CA VAL A 227 -11.26 -6.35 23.14
C VAL A 227 -11.48 -7.46 22.11
N PRO A 228 -11.76 -8.71 22.53
CA PRO A 228 -12.10 -9.79 21.62
C PRO A 228 -13.45 -9.55 20.94
N PHE A 229 -13.65 -10.16 19.77
CA PHE A 229 -14.98 -10.28 19.18
C PHE A 229 -15.89 -11.08 20.13
N ALA A 230 -17.16 -10.68 20.23
CA ALA A 230 -18.11 -11.31 21.17
C ALA A 230 -18.43 -12.79 20.84
N GLY A 231 -18.13 -13.24 19.62
CA GLY A 231 -18.36 -14.59 19.16
C GLY A 231 -18.01 -14.78 17.69
N LYS A 232 -18.21 -16.00 17.18
CA LYS A 232 -18.05 -16.32 15.76
C LYS A 232 -18.98 -15.43 14.93
N ALA A 233 -18.44 -14.77 13.90
CA ALA A 233 -19.18 -13.85 13.04
C ALA A 233 -19.90 -12.69 13.78
N ALA A 234 -19.53 -12.38 15.03
CA ALA A 234 -19.98 -11.15 15.66
C ALA A 234 -19.45 -9.92 14.90
N HIS A 235 -20.15 -8.80 14.98
CA HIS A 235 -19.67 -7.55 14.41
C HIS A 235 -18.37 -7.09 15.07
N ILE A 236 -17.58 -6.30 14.33
CA ILE A 236 -16.36 -5.66 14.84
C ILE A 236 -16.70 -4.87 16.12
N PRO A 237 -16.01 -5.14 17.25
CA PRO A 237 -16.27 -4.44 18.50
C PRO A 237 -16.13 -2.91 18.33
N SER A 238 -17.06 -2.16 18.91
CA SER A 238 -17.05 -0.68 18.92
C SER A 238 -17.05 0.00 17.54
N ALA A 239 -17.29 -0.73 16.45
CA ALA A 239 -17.27 -0.17 15.12
C ALA A 239 -18.60 0.51 14.73
N VAL A 240 -18.50 1.63 14.03
CA VAL A 240 -19.63 2.40 13.49
C VAL A 240 -19.77 2.08 12.01
N SER A 241 -20.93 1.59 11.58
CA SER A 241 -21.15 1.27 10.16
C SER A 241 -21.30 2.54 9.33
N VAL A 242 -20.56 2.63 8.23
CA VAL A 242 -20.69 3.73 7.27
C VAL A 242 -21.94 3.49 6.40
N PRO A 243 -22.93 4.41 6.40
CA PRO A 243 -24.14 4.27 5.61
C PRO A 243 -23.89 4.61 4.13
N ASP A 244 -24.82 4.20 3.25
CA ASP A 244 -24.93 4.65 1.85
C ASP A 244 -23.64 4.55 1.02
N GLN A 245 -22.83 3.51 1.29
CA GLN A 245 -21.61 3.25 0.53
C GLN A 245 -21.94 2.99 -0.95
N PRO A 246 -21.31 3.70 -1.91
CA PRO A 246 -21.61 3.51 -3.32
C PRO A 246 -21.19 2.11 -3.77
N ARG A 247 -22.08 1.43 -4.51
CA ARG A 247 -21.78 0.14 -5.14
C ARG A 247 -21.33 0.38 -6.57
N ILE A 248 -20.10 -0.01 -6.90
CA ILE A 248 -19.58 0.06 -8.28
C ILE A 248 -19.94 -1.22 -9.02
N VAL A 249 -20.59 -1.07 -10.16
CA VAL A 249 -20.67 -2.12 -11.19
C VAL A 249 -19.63 -1.77 -12.24
N VAL A 250 -18.54 -2.53 -12.30
CA VAL A 250 -17.49 -2.35 -13.32
C VAL A 250 -18.13 -2.60 -14.67
N THR A 251 -18.37 -1.54 -15.43
CA THR A 251 -19.07 -1.63 -16.72
C THR A 251 -18.14 -1.48 -17.91
N GLN A 252 -16.96 -0.85 -17.77
CA GLN A 252 -15.98 -0.67 -18.85
C GLN A 252 -14.56 -0.48 -18.32
N THR A 253 -13.56 -1.03 -19.04
CA THR A 253 -12.13 -0.82 -18.77
C THR A 253 -11.65 0.40 -19.55
N PRO A 254 -11.14 1.47 -18.90
CA PRO A 254 -10.60 2.62 -19.60
C PRO A 254 -9.25 2.26 -20.28
N THR A 255 -9.13 2.54 -21.58
CA THR A 255 -7.88 2.42 -22.34
C THR A 255 -7.12 3.74 -22.29
N ILE A 256 -6.16 3.86 -21.37
CA ILE A 256 -5.24 5.00 -21.30
C ILE A 256 -3.82 4.46 -21.26
N SER A 257 -3.11 4.61 -22.37
CA SER A 257 -1.77 4.03 -22.56
C SER A 257 -0.64 5.04 -22.39
N GLU A 258 -0.94 6.33 -22.26
CA GLU A 258 0.07 7.39 -22.18
C GLU A 258 -0.29 8.41 -21.09
N MET A 259 0.74 9.01 -20.50
CA MET A 259 0.57 10.11 -19.54
C MET A 259 -0.11 11.27 -20.29
N PRO A 260 -1.30 11.74 -19.85
CA PRO A 260 -1.92 12.89 -20.48
C PRO A 260 -0.99 14.08 -20.36
N THR A 261 -0.84 14.86 -21.43
CA THR A 261 -0.06 16.09 -21.40
C THR A 261 -0.65 17.00 -20.32
N ALA A 262 0.12 17.28 -19.28
CA ALA A 262 -0.35 17.99 -18.08
C ALA A 262 -0.73 19.44 -18.42
N THR A 263 -2.01 19.66 -18.76
CA THR A 263 -2.58 21.00 -18.93
C THR A 263 -3.13 21.54 -17.61
N LYS A 264 -3.27 20.70 -16.57
CA LYS A 264 -3.76 21.11 -15.26
C LYS A 264 -2.62 21.66 -14.42
N SER A 265 -2.76 22.91 -13.99
CA SER A 265 -1.95 23.48 -12.91
C SER A 265 -2.55 23.08 -11.56
N PHE A 266 -1.71 22.65 -10.63
CA PHE A 266 -2.12 22.19 -9.31
C PHE A 266 -1.66 23.21 -8.25
N SER A 267 -2.60 23.73 -7.47
CA SER A 267 -2.35 24.75 -6.45
C SER A 267 -1.52 24.23 -5.28
N ALA A 268 -1.66 22.95 -4.92
CA ALA A 268 -0.96 22.30 -3.83
C ALA A 268 0.50 21.95 -4.19
N ALA A 269 0.85 21.86 -5.48
CA ALA A 269 2.15 21.35 -5.93
C ALA A 269 3.37 22.09 -5.33
N ALA A 270 3.31 23.42 -5.23
CA ALA A 270 4.40 24.21 -4.66
C ALA A 270 4.69 23.86 -3.19
N GLY A 271 3.64 23.62 -2.38
CA GLY A 271 3.79 23.26 -0.97
C GLY A 271 4.31 21.84 -0.75
N PHE A 272 4.21 20.93 -1.73
CA PHE A 272 4.87 19.62 -1.65
C PHE A 272 6.39 19.73 -1.74
N GLN A 273 6.90 20.75 -2.42
CA GLN A 273 8.36 20.99 -2.59
C GLN A 273 8.96 21.84 -1.46
N SER A 274 8.13 22.38 -0.56
CA SER A 274 8.58 23.23 0.54
C SER A 274 8.93 22.35 1.75
N SER A 275 10.21 22.11 1.99
CA SER A 275 10.68 21.56 3.27
C SER A 275 10.83 22.69 4.30
N THR A 276 10.34 22.47 5.51
CA THR A 276 10.60 23.37 6.63
C THR A 276 12.03 23.14 7.08
N SER A 277 12.97 23.92 6.54
CA SER A 277 14.26 24.09 7.22
C SER A 277 13.99 24.87 8.50
N GLU A 278 13.99 24.21 9.66
CA GLU A 278 14.13 24.89 10.94
C GLU A 278 15.47 25.65 10.93
N ILE A 279 15.42 26.92 10.54
CA ILE A 279 16.49 27.86 10.83
C ILE A 279 16.35 28.16 12.32
N LEU A 280 17.07 27.41 13.14
CA LEU A 280 17.27 27.77 14.55
C LEU A 280 17.84 29.20 14.59
N PRO A 281 17.21 30.17 15.26
CA PRO A 281 17.80 31.49 15.40
C PRO A 281 19.14 31.35 16.15
N PRO A 282 20.19 32.08 15.75
CA PRO A 282 21.47 32.02 16.45
C PRO A 282 21.27 32.41 17.92
N PRO A 283 21.96 31.74 18.86
CA PRO A 283 21.80 32.03 20.28
C PRO A 283 22.19 33.48 20.56
N PRO A 284 21.50 34.16 21.50
CA PRO A 284 21.79 35.55 21.82
C PRO A 284 23.21 35.67 22.41
N SER A 285 24.03 36.50 21.77
CA SER A 285 25.37 36.86 22.27
C SER A 285 25.26 37.54 23.64
N ALA A 286 25.98 37.00 24.62
CA ALA A 286 26.08 37.56 25.96
C ALA A 286 26.78 38.95 25.95
N PRO A 287 26.39 39.88 26.83
CA PRO A 287 26.99 41.20 26.88
C PRO A 287 28.34 41.16 27.61
N THR A 288 29.38 41.72 26.98
CA THR A 288 30.66 41.99 27.65
C THR A 288 31.00 43.47 27.55
N ASN A 289 31.12 44.10 28.72
CA ASN A 289 31.96 45.26 28.99
C ASN A 289 32.11 45.39 30.53
N PRO A 290 33.11 46.11 31.08
CA PRO A 290 34.20 46.86 30.42
C PRO A 290 35.59 46.66 31.09
N THR A 291 36.68 47.17 30.47
CA THR A 291 37.58 48.23 31.01
C THR A 291 39.00 48.26 30.40
N GLY A 292 39.39 49.47 29.92
CA GLY A 292 40.75 50.07 29.89
C GLY A 292 41.74 49.64 28.78
N GLN A 293 42.61 50.46 28.16
CA GLN A 293 42.89 51.90 28.05
C GLN A 293 44.10 52.05 27.08
N SER A 294 44.03 53.02 26.14
CA SER A 294 45.09 53.78 25.38
C SER A 294 46.18 53.01 24.55
N ASP A 295 46.70 53.42 23.37
CA ASP A 295 46.93 54.71 22.67
C ASP A 295 47.03 54.55 21.11
N ASP A 296 46.45 55.49 20.34
CA ASP A 296 46.71 56.13 18.99
C ASP A 296 47.72 55.59 17.90
N PRO A 297 47.70 56.07 16.61
CA PRO A 297 46.60 56.16 15.61
C PRO A 297 47.05 55.87 14.12
N LEU A 298 46.12 56.09 13.17
CA LEU A 298 46.24 56.31 11.69
C LEU A 298 45.99 55.13 10.72
N GLU A 299 44.83 55.14 10.03
CA GLU A 299 44.72 55.57 8.63
C GLU A 299 43.25 55.55 8.14
N ALA A 300 42.92 56.47 7.23
CA ALA A 300 41.59 56.76 6.72
C ALA A 300 41.27 56.02 5.42
N GLY A 301 40.01 55.63 5.21
CA GLY A 301 39.50 55.26 3.88
C GLY A 301 38.04 54.80 3.89
N PRO A 302 37.19 55.20 2.91
CA PRO A 302 35.80 55.56 3.19
C PRO A 302 34.74 54.50 2.82
N THR A 303 33.60 54.64 3.50
CA THR A 303 32.28 54.04 3.22
C THR A 303 31.74 54.38 1.84
N LYS A 304 31.15 53.40 1.13
CA LYS A 304 29.91 53.56 0.34
C LYS A 304 29.19 52.22 0.18
N GLY A 305 27.98 52.15 0.72
CA GLY A 305 26.97 51.21 0.24
C GLY A 305 26.34 51.72 -1.06
N THR A 306 26.00 50.79 -1.95
CA THR A 306 25.07 51.03 -3.05
C THR A 306 24.28 49.76 -3.30
N THR A 307 22.99 49.80 -2.96
CA THR A 307 21.95 48.92 -3.48
C THR A 307 21.82 49.16 -4.98
N ILE A 308 21.96 48.11 -5.80
CA ILE A 308 21.68 48.16 -7.24
C ILE A 308 20.77 46.98 -7.57
N GLY A 309 19.48 47.27 -7.78
CA GLY A 309 18.58 46.40 -8.51
C GLY A 309 18.83 46.56 -10.01
N ILE A 310 18.98 45.45 -10.71
CA ILE A 310 19.01 45.39 -12.18
C ILE A 310 18.02 44.31 -12.61
N GLY A 311 16.89 44.74 -13.15
CA GLY A 311 16.16 43.96 -14.14
C GLY A 311 16.70 44.31 -15.52
N VAL A 312 17.01 43.29 -16.33
CA VAL A 312 17.16 43.42 -17.79
C VAL A 312 16.57 42.17 -18.42
N GLY A 313 15.62 42.38 -19.33
CA GLY A 313 15.09 41.36 -20.23
C GLY A 313 15.81 41.33 -21.58
N VAL A 314 15.53 40.21 -22.27
CA VAL A 314 15.62 39.91 -23.72
C VAL A 314 17.02 39.60 -24.28
N GLY A 315 17.13 38.39 -24.88
CA GLY A 315 18.25 38.03 -25.74
C GLY A 315 18.09 36.67 -26.40
N VAL A 316 17.38 36.65 -27.53
CA VAL A 316 17.19 35.53 -28.45
C VAL A 316 18.55 34.90 -28.84
N GLY A 317 18.92 33.78 -28.21
CA GLY A 317 20.15 33.04 -28.51
C GLY A 317 20.05 31.51 -28.42
N GLY A 318 18.91 30.98 -27.95
CA GLY A 318 18.74 29.53 -27.72
C GLY A 318 18.21 28.73 -28.92
N PHE A 319 17.65 29.38 -29.94
CA PHE A 319 16.94 28.67 -31.02
C PHE A 319 17.86 28.01 -32.05
N ALA A 320 19.08 28.52 -32.26
CA ALA A 320 20.02 27.92 -33.21
C ALA A 320 20.68 26.63 -32.69
N LEU A 321 20.86 26.50 -31.37
CA LEU A 321 21.45 25.31 -30.75
C LEU A 321 20.43 24.18 -30.57
N GLY A 322 19.14 24.50 -30.35
CA GLY A 322 18.06 23.51 -30.29
C GLY A 322 17.80 22.79 -31.62
N VAL A 323 17.87 23.52 -32.75
CA VAL A 323 17.60 22.94 -34.08
C VAL A 323 18.72 21.99 -34.53
N LEU A 324 19.98 22.26 -34.17
CA LEU A 324 21.10 21.37 -34.48
C LEU A 324 21.08 20.08 -33.64
N ALA A 325 20.65 20.15 -32.38
CA ALA A 325 20.50 18.97 -31.53
C ALA A 325 19.37 18.04 -32.02
N VAL A 326 18.24 18.60 -32.47
CA VAL A 326 17.12 17.84 -33.04
C VAL A 326 17.50 17.21 -34.38
N ALA A 327 18.24 17.91 -35.25
CA ALA A 327 18.72 17.35 -36.51
C ALA A 327 19.71 16.18 -36.30
N PHE A 328 20.60 16.29 -35.30
CA PHE A 328 21.53 15.22 -34.94
C PHE A 328 20.80 14.00 -34.33
N PHE A 329 19.72 14.23 -33.58
CA PHE A 329 18.90 13.16 -33.01
C PHE A 329 18.05 12.44 -34.07
N LEU A 330 17.53 13.17 -35.06
CA LEU A 330 16.78 12.58 -36.18
C LEU A 330 17.68 11.82 -37.17
N LEU A 331 18.96 12.20 -37.32
CA LEU A 331 19.92 11.47 -38.16
C LEU A 331 20.46 10.18 -37.50
N ARG A 332 20.32 10.03 -36.17
CA ARG A 332 20.70 8.80 -35.45
C ARG A 332 19.60 7.73 -35.40
N LYS A 333 18.34 8.07 -35.66
CA LYS A 333 17.26 7.08 -35.82
C LYS A 333 17.17 6.62 -37.28
N ARG A 334 18.09 5.74 -37.68
CA ARG A 334 17.82 4.79 -38.79
C ARG A 334 17.38 3.46 -38.17
N PRO A 335 16.15 2.98 -38.43
CA PRO A 335 15.74 1.65 -37.99
C PRO A 335 16.54 0.59 -38.78
N LYS A 336 17.09 -0.39 -38.07
CA LYS A 336 17.48 -1.67 -38.69
C LYS A 336 16.20 -2.41 -39.03
N GLU A 337 15.99 -2.67 -40.32
CA GLU A 337 15.02 -3.65 -40.80
C GLU A 337 15.31 -5.02 -40.16
N GLN A 338 14.29 -5.63 -39.57
CA GLN A 338 14.21 -7.07 -39.37
C GLN A 338 12.95 -7.56 -40.07
N ASP A 339 13.16 -8.49 -41.01
CA ASP A 339 12.15 -9.07 -41.88
C ASP A 339 11.03 -9.76 -41.11
N LEU A 340 9.78 -9.44 -41.50
CA LEU A 340 8.56 -10.08 -41.02
C LEU A 340 8.07 -11.07 -42.09
N ALA A 341 8.31 -12.37 -41.91
CA ALA A 341 7.65 -13.41 -42.68
C ALA A 341 6.30 -13.74 -42.02
N SER A 342 5.22 -13.35 -42.68
CA SER A 342 3.83 -13.60 -42.30
C SER A 342 3.34 -14.84 -43.02
N ASP A 343 3.09 -15.94 -42.29
CA ASP A 343 2.32 -17.07 -42.82
C ASP A 343 0.87 -17.04 -42.32
N LYS A 344 -0.01 -16.90 -43.30
CA LYS A 344 -1.47 -16.99 -43.21
C LYS A 344 -1.87 -18.40 -42.77
N PHE A 345 -2.84 -18.52 -41.87
CA PHE A 345 -3.85 -19.58 -42.03
C PHE A 345 -5.25 -19.07 -41.69
N ALA A 346 -6.12 -19.24 -42.68
CA ALA A 346 -7.51 -18.87 -42.68
C ALA A 346 -8.36 -19.83 -41.85
N ASN A 347 -9.47 -19.29 -41.35
CA ASN A 347 -10.61 -20.02 -40.82
C ASN A 347 -11.04 -21.15 -41.76
N THR A 348 -11.13 -22.38 -41.23
CA THR A 348 -12.06 -23.38 -41.75
C THR A 348 -12.61 -24.20 -40.59
N SER A 349 -13.90 -24.01 -40.32
CA SER A 349 -14.72 -24.84 -39.46
C SER A 349 -15.00 -26.20 -40.12
N SER A 350 -14.74 -27.29 -39.41
CA SER A 350 -15.42 -28.58 -39.63
C SER A 350 -15.31 -29.47 -38.39
N PRO A 351 -16.38 -30.19 -37.98
CA PRO A 351 -16.42 -30.92 -36.72
C PRO A 351 -15.75 -32.29 -36.88
N ARG A 352 -14.96 -32.71 -35.89
CA ARG A 352 -14.50 -34.10 -35.79
C ARG A 352 -14.69 -34.64 -34.38
N THR A 353 -15.64 -35.56 -34.29
CA THR A 353 -15.83 -36.52 -33.22
C THR A 353 -14.53 -37.31 -33.03
N SER A 354 -13.99 -37.36 -31.81
CA SER A 354 -13.00 -38.34 -31.41
C SER A 354 -13.25 -38.75 -29.97
N VAL A 355 -13.51 -40.04 -29.82
CA VAL A 355 -13.70 -40.74 -28.55
C VAL A 355 -12.35 -40.80 -27.85
N PHE A 356 -12.22 -40.19 -26.67
CA PHE A 356 -11.03 -40.31 -25.83
C PHE A 356 -11.27 -41.41 -24.79
N GLN A 357 -10.42 -42.43 -24.83
CA GLN A 357 -10.41 -43.55 -23.90
C GLN A 357 -9.35 -43.27 -22.83
N ALA A 358 -9.75 -43.24 -21.56
CA ALA A 358 -8.86 -42.88 -20.44
C ALA A 358 -7.82 -44.00 -20.17
N PRO A 359 -6.54 -43.66 -19.91
CA PRO A 359 -5.58 -44.61 -19.40
C PRO A 359 -5.73 -44.77 -17.88
N VAL A 360 -5.68 -46.02 -17.42
CA VAL A 360 -5.66 -46.41 -16.00
C VAL A 360 -4.27 -46.10 -15.44
N LEU A 361 -4.19 -45.20 -14.46
CA LEU A 361 -2.97 -44.93 -13.69
C LEU A 361 -3.03 -45.66 -12.35
N GLN A 362 -2.02 -46.49 -12.08
CA GLN A 362 -1.80 -47.20 -10.81
C GLN A 362 -1.45 -46.22 -9.69
N ALA A 363 -1.92 -46.53 -8.48
CA ALA A 363 -1.64 -45.75 -7.27
C ALA A 363 -0.15 -45.79 -6.89
N PRO A 364 0.48 -44.64 -6.56
CA PRO A 364 1.84 -44.64 -6.03
C PRO A 364 1.87 -45.04 -4.54
N VAL A 365 2.91 -45.78 -4.19
CA VAL A 365 3.25 -46.26 -2.85
C VAL A 365 3.63 -45.08 -1.94
N LEU A 366 3.06 -45.02 -0.73
CA LEU A 366 3.40 -44.04 0.29
C LEU A 366 4.81 -44.33 0.82
N GLN A 367 5.73 -43.37 0.68
CA GLN A 367 7.05 -43.42 1.30
C GLN A 367 7.06 -42.43 2.47
N GLU A 368 6.97 -42.95 3.69
CA GLU A 368 7.13 -42.16 4.92
C GLU A 368 8.58 -41.70 5.07
N TYR A 369 8.78 -40.40 5.30
CA TYR A 369 10.05 -39.85 5.78
C TYR A 369 9.84 -39.26 7.18
N PRO A 370 10.81 -39.45 8.10
CA PRO A 370 10.67 -39.12 9.50
C PRO A 370 10.61 -37.60 9.72
N ALA A 371 9.67 -37.17 10.57
CA ALA A 371 9.61 -35.83 11.11
C ALA A 371 10.50 -35.77 12.36
N GLU A 372 11.71 -35.22 12.23
CA GLU A 372 12.44 -34.58 13.32
C GLU A 372 13.70 -33.93 12.74
N MET A 373 13.85 -32.62 12.92
CA MET A 373 15.14 -31.97 12.81
C MET A 373 15.33 -31.16 14.09
N ASP A 374 16.19 -31.70 14.94
CA ASP A 374 16.56 -31.22 16.27
C ASP A 374 16.86 -29.72 16.30
N ALA A 375 16.22 -29.01 17.23
CA ALA A 375 16.68 -27.72 17.70
C ALA A 375 17.90 -27.92 18.62
N GLN A 376 19.02 -27.26 18.32
CA GLN A 376 20.16 -27.24 19.25
C GLN A 376 19.80 -26.49 20.55
N PRO A 377 20.26 -26.95 21.73
CA PRO A 377 19.83 -26.40 23.00
C PRO A 377 20.59 -25.10 23.34
N GLY A 378 19.86 -23.99 23.32
CA GLY A 378 20.19 -22.76 24.06
C GLY A 378 19.28 -22.66 25.27
N THR A 379 19.87 -22.51 26.46
CA THR A 379 19.17 -22.51 27.75
C THR A 379 18.25 -21.31 27.90
N TYR A 380 16.94 -21.55 27.96
CA TYR A 380 15.98 -20.63 28.56
C TYR A 380 15.26 -21.38 29.69
N GLU A 381 15.44 -20.88 30.91
CA GLU A 381 14.82 -21.41 32.11
C GLU A 381 13.35 -20.96 32.13
N LEU A 382 12.42 -21.90 31.98
CA LEU A 382 10.98 -21.66 32.17
C LEU A 382 10.69 -21.57 33.68
N PRO A 383 9.83 -20.64 34.14
CA PRO A 383 9.40 -20.63 35.53
C PRO A 383 8.50 -21.85 35.83
N PRO A 384 8.47 -22.34 37.09
CA PRO A 384 7.83 -23.60 37.43
C PRO A 384 6.31 -23.51 37.36
N GLU A 385 5.70 -24.47 36.64
CA GLU A 385 4.26 -24.72 36.67
C GLU A 385 3.84 -25.33 38.01
N GLU A 386 2.83 -24.73 38.64
CA GLU A 386 1.88 -25.45 39.48
C GLU A 386 0.48 -25.05 39.02
N PHE A 387 -0.28 -25.98 38.43
CA PHE A 387 -1.66 -26.34 38.78
C PHE A 387 -2.16 -27.46 37.85
N PRO A 388 -2.80 -28.53 38.36
CA PRO A 388 -3.21 -29.68 37.55
C PRO A 388 -4.57 -29.45 36.88
N VAL A 389 -4.68 -29.68 35.57
CA VAL A 389 -5.97 -29.84 34.89
C VAL A 389 -6.15 -31.32 34.53
N GLU A 390 -7.12 -31.94 35.20
CA GLU A 390 -7.55 -33.32 35.03
C GLU A 390 -8.19 -33.53 33.64
N ALA A 391 -7.56 -34.33 32.78
CA ALA A 391 -8.08 -34.67 31.46
C ALA A 391 -9.25 -35.66 31.59
N LYS A 392 -10.48 -35.17 31.37
CA LYS A 392 -11.66 -36.02 31.25
C LYS A 392 -11.71 -36.62 29.84
N THR A 393 -11.49 -37.92 29.74
CA THR A 393 -11.60 -38.71 28.50
C THR A 393 -13.04 -38.69 27.98
N LEU A 394 -13.25 -38.13 26.79
CA LEU A 394 -14.49 -38.25 26.01
C LEU A 394 -14.37 -39.45 25.07
N GLY A 395 -15.29 -40.41 25.21
CA GLY A 395 -15.39 -41.59 24.35
C GLY A 395 -15.86 -41.28 22.92
N PRO A 396 -15.74 -42.23 21.98
CA PRO A 396 -15.92 -41.97 20.55
C PRO A 396 -17.38 -41.69 20.19
N LEU A 397 -17.59 -40.59 19.45
CA LEU A 397 -18.87 -40.21 18.87
C LEU A 397 -19.25 -41.15 17.72
N ARG A 398 -20.43 -41.77 17.80
CA ARG A 398 -21.05 -42.53 16.70
C ARG A 398 -21.72 -41.58 15.72
N TYR A 399 -21.34 -41.64 14.44
CA TYR A 399 -22.07 -41.02 13.33
C TYR A 399 -23.33 -41.85 12.98
N PRO A 400 -24.51 -41.25 12.79
CA PRO A 400 -25.62 -41.91 12.13
C PRO A 400 -25.45 -41.88 10.60
N ALA A 401 -25.75 -43.01 9.97
CA ALA A 401 -25.61 -43.28 8.56
C ALA A 401 -26.65 -42.56 7.67
N ASN A 402 -26.20 -42.23 6.45
CA ASN A 402 -26.91 -41.87 5.22
C ASN A 402 -28.43 -42.07 5.18
N ALA A 403 -29.16 -40.98 4.92
CA ALA A 403 -30.46 -41.01 4.27
C ALA A 403 -30.28 -40.51 2.82
N GLY A 404 -30.58 -41.39 1.85
CA GLY A 404 -30.44 -41.14 0.42
C GLY A 404 -31.45 -40.12 -0.11
N LEU A 405 -30.98 -39.25 -1.02
CA LEU A 405 -31.80 -38.37 -1.83
C LEU A 405 -32.19 -39.09 -3.13
N HIS A 406 -33.48 -39.41 -3.25
CA HIS A 406 -34.11 -39.82 -4.50
C HIS A 406 -34.24 -38.61 -5.42
N ALA A 407 -33.74 -38.74 -6.65
CA ALA A 407 -34.04 -37.85 -7.75
C ALA A 407 -35.43 -38.17 -8.32
N THR A 408 -36.30 -37.16 -8.43
CA THR A 408 -37.48 -37.21 -9.30
C THR A 408 -37.42 -36.07 -10.30
N SER A 409 -37.24 -36.46 -11.55
CA SER A 409 -37.48 -35.67 -12.75
C SER A 409 -38.99 -35.52 -12.95
N SER A 410 -39.49 -34.31 -13.19
CA SER A 410 -40.64 -34.13 -14.08
C SER A 410 -40.54 -32.82 -14.84
N ARG A 411 -40.62 -32.94 -16.17
CA ARG A 411 -41.01 -31.87 -17.09
C ARG A 411 -42.47 -31.49 -16.82
N MET A 412 -42.77 -30.19 -16.84
CA MET A 412 -43.61 -29.50 -17.82
C MET A 412 -43.43 -28.00 -17.66
#